data_AF-A0A7S0IQ32-F1
#
_entry.id   AF-A0A7S0IQ32-F1
#
_cell.length_a   1.000
_cell.length_b   1.000
_cell.length_c   1.000
_cell.angle_alpha   90.00
_cell.angle_beta   90.00
_cell.angle_gamma   90.00
#
_symmetry.space_group_name_H-M   'P 1'
#
loop_
_entity.id
_entity.type
_entity.pdbx_description
1 polymer ?
#
loop_
_entity_poly.entity_id
_entity_poly.type
_entity_poly.pdbx_seq_one_letter_code
_entity_poly.pdbx_strand_id
1 'polypeptide(L)'
;KLDDEEVLVPINAARLVDELLEVHGHEVLIDGCFNADPHPGNILYVDGKLGLIDYGQVKRMETEERLDLAKALLLTEAAMKLDPRTDKAADPAALERAKRAIFEQFHTKMRVDTKHNHIDTHYQMCTVYLGRMDAAWLYPRNILQWTDHMQEVDPIESIKTIEYMVMVNTSTLMLRGLGEMLQQYRSLATAWKPIAERALREAGRLAEVEAEIASWSVQT
;
A
#
# COMPACT_ATOMS: atom_id res chain seq x y z
N LYS A 1 -42.89 5.07 -18.66
CA LYS A 1 -41.85 6.03 -18.25
C LYS A 1 -41.48 5.62 -16.84
N LEU A 2 -40.21 5.27 -16.60
CA LEU A 2 -39.70 5.15 -15.23
C LEU A 2 -39.88 6.54 -14.58
N ASP A 3 -40.36 6.59 -13.35
CA ASP A 3 -40.43 7.87 -12.62
C ASP A 3 -39.00 8.42 -12.48
N ASP A 4 -38.85 9.74 -12.50
CA ASP A 4 -37.52 10.38 -12.34
C ASP A 4 -36.89 10.03 -10.97
N GLU A 5 -37.68 9.53 -10.01
CA GLU A 5 -37.24 9.00 -8.71
C GLU A 5 -36.75 7.53 -8.75
N GLU A 6 -36.98 6.78 -9.83
CA GLU A 6 -36.60 5.37 -10.00
C GLU A 6 -35.35 5.18 -10.88
N VAL A 7 -34.65 6.26 -11.24
CA VAL A 7 -33.41 6.18 -12.00
C VAL A 7 -32.30 5.65 -11.09
N LEU A 8 -32.08 4.34 -11.13
CA LEU A 8 -30.96 3.69 -10.48
C LEU A 8 -29.66 4.18 -11.13
N VAL A 9 -29.04 5.20 -10.54
CA VAL A 9 -27.73 5.70 -10.99
C VAL A 9 -26.70 4.58 -10.75
N PRO A 10 -26.00 4.11 -11.80
CA PRO A 10 -24.98 3.08 -11.62
C PRO A 10 -23.92 3.52 -10.63
N ILE A 11 -23.47 2.61 -9.76
CA ILE A 11 -22.38 2.88 -8.82
C ILE A 11 -21.12 3.24 -9.62
N ASN A 12 -20.50 4.38 -9.28
CA ASN A 12 -19.20 4.73 -9.80
C ASN A 12 -18.13 3.90 -9.06
N ALA A 13 -17.83 2.72 -9.61
CA ALA A 13 -16.87 1.78 -9.03
C ALA A 13 -15.48 2.38 -8.82
N ALA A 14 -15.01 3.23 -9.74
CA ALA A 14 -13.71 3.91 -9.62
C ALA A 14 -13.70 4.81 -8.39
N ARG A 15 -14.71 5.68 -8.27
CA ARG A 15 -14.87 6.59 -7.13
C ARG A 15 -15.04 5.83 -5.81
N LEU A 16 -15.81 4.75 -5.79
CA LEU A 16 -15.98 3.91 -4.60
C LEU A 16 -14.63 3.35 -4.11
N VAL A 17 -13.82 2.82 -5.01
CA VAL A 17 -12.49 2.28 -4.65
C VAL A 17 -11.56 3.38 -4.16
N ASP A 18 -11.58 4.56 -4.81
CA ASP A 18 -10.78 5.70 -4.39
C ASP A 18 -11.18 6.20 -3.00
N GLU A 19 -12.48 6.36 -2.73
CA GLU A 19 -13.02 6.77 -1.42
C GLU A 19 -12.71 5.73 -0.32
N LEU A 20 -12.84 4.44 -0.63
CA LEU A 20 -12.51 3.37 0.32
C LEU A 20 -11.03 3.39 0.70
N LEU A 21 -10.14 3.51 -0.27
CA LEU A 21 -8.71 3.60 0.00
C LEU A 21 -8.38 4.88 0.76
N GLU A 22 -8.96 6.01 0.39
CA GLU A 22 -8.73 7.30 1.07
C GLU A 22 -9.13 7.25 2.54
N VAL A 23 -10.34 6.78 2.86
CA VAL A 23 -10.83 6.69 4.25
C VAL A 23 -9.92 5.78 5.09
N HIS A 24 -9.58 4.59 4.60
CA HIS A 24 -8.70 3.68 5.35
C HIS A 24 -7.27 4.21 5.47
N GLY A 25 -6.79 4.95 4.46
CA GLY A 25 -5.50 5.63 4.55
C GLY A 25 -5.48 6.69 5.65
N HIS A 26 -6.58 7.43 5.82
CA HIS A 26 -6.73 8.40 6.90
C HIS A 26 -6.77 7.70 8.27
N GLU A 27 -7.59 6.68 8.41
CA GLU A 27 -7.70 5.88 9.65
C GLU A 27 -6.33 5.33 10.09
N VAL A 28 -5.56 4.78 9.14
CA VAL A 28 -4.24 4.21 9.41
C VAL A 28 -3.19 5.30 9.71
N LEU A 29 -3.02 6.27 8.82
CA LEU A 29 -1.86 7.18 8.86
C LEU A 29 -2.08 8.43 9.72
N ILE A 30 -3.33 8.88 9.89
CA ILE A 30 -3.68 10.12 10.61
C ILE A 30 -4.31 9.81 11.97
N ASP A 31 -5.26 8.88 12.03
CA ASP A 31 -5.94 8.57 13.29
C ASP A 31 -5.17 7.52 14.12
N GLY A 32 -4.43 6.62 13.46
CA GLY A 32 -3.72 5.51 14.10
C GLY A 32 -4.67 4.45 14.66
N CYS A 33 -5.89 4.38 14.12
CA CYS A 33 -6.95 3.51 14.55
C CYS A 33 -7.81 3.17 13.34
N PHE A 34 -7.79 1.92 12.90
CA PHE A 34 -8.37 1.52 11.62
C PHE A 34 -9.14 0.22 11.71
N ASN A 35 -10.09 0.04 10.79
CA ASN A 35 -10.77 -1.23 10.62
C ASN A 35 -9.84 -2.24 9.90
N ALA A 36 -9.41 -3.28 10.61
CA ALA A 36 -8.58 -4.33 10.02
C ALA A 36 -9.38 -5.35 9.19
N ASP A 37 -10.71 -5.24 9.20
CA ASP A 37 -11.61 -6.19 8.55
C ASP A 37 -12.74 -5.54 7.72
N PRO A 38 -12.41 -4.71 6.71
CA PRO A 38 -13.41 -4.00 5.88
C PRO A 38 -14.07 -4.92 4.84
N HIS A 39 -14.79 -5.94 5.32
CA HIS A 39 -15.55 -6.85 4.47
C HIS A 39 -16.60 -6.10 3.62
N PRO A 40 -16.87 -6.55 2.38
CA PRO A 40 -17.85 -5.89 1.50
C PRO A 40 -19.25 -5.73 2.10
N GLY A 41 -19.67 -6.64 2.99
CA GLY A 41 -20.96 -6.54 3.71
C GLY A 41 -21.06 -5.33 4.65
N ASN A 42 -19.93 -4.74 5.03
CA ASN A 42 -19.85 -3.59 5.93
C ASN A 42 -19.77 -2.25 5.18
N ILE A 43 -19.84 -2.29 3.84
CA ILE A 43 -19.72 -1.14 2.96
C ILE A 43 -21.08 -0.84 2.36
N LEU A 44 -21.64 0.31 2.71
CA LEU A 44 -22.85 0.86 2.12
C LEU A 44 -22.47 2.00 1.17
N TYR A 45 -23.09 2.02 -0.01
CA TYR A 45 -22.96 3.14 -0.93
C TYR A 45 -24.35 3.68 -1.27
N VAL A 46 -24.71 4.82 -0.68
CA VAL A 46 -26.05 5.40 -0.75
C VAL A 46 -25.91 6.86 -1.15
N ASP A 47 -26.65 7.28 -2.19
CA ASP A 47 -26.67 8.65 -2.70
C ASP A 47 -25.28 9.25 -2.97
N GLY A 48 -24.37 8.42 -3.49
CA GLY A 48 -23.00 8.83 -3.79
C GLY A 48 -22.12 9.05 -2.56
N LYS A 49 -22.52 8.53 -1.40
CA LYS A 49 -21.77 8.57 -0.14
C LYS A 49 -21.44 7.17 0.34
N LEU A 50 -20.23 7.04 0.90
CA LEU A 50 -19.74 5.85 1.55
C LEU A 50 -20.19 5.80 3.02
N GLY A 51 -20.77 4.67 3.43
CA GLY A 51 -21.09 4.35 4.82
C GLY A 51 -20.37 3.08 5.24
N LEU A 52 -19.62 3.15 6.35
CA LEU A 52 -18.95 2.02 6.97
C LEU A 52 -19.66 1.71 8.30
N ILE A 53 -20.20 0.50 8.43
CA ILE A 53 -21.15 0.18 9.52
C ILE A 53 -20.61 -0.74 10.60
N ASP A 54 -19.45 -1.35 10.39
CA ASP A 54 -18.86 -2.31 11.32
C ASP A 54 -17.40 -1.98 11.59
N TYR A 55 -17.10 -1.79 12.87
CA TYR A 55 -15.77 -1.53 13.43
C TYR A 55 -15.43 -2.57 14.50
N GLY A 56 -15.94 -3.81 14.36
CA GLY A 56 -15.70 -4.90 15.30
C GLY A 56 -14.24 -5.37 15.38
N GLN A 57 -13.44 -5.14 14.34
CA GLN A 57 -12.02 -5.51 14.25
C GLN A 57 -11.10 -4.29 14.11
N VAL A 58 -11.19 -3.37 15.07
CA VAL A 58 -10.31 -2.19 15.10
C VAL A 58 -8.92 -2.54 15.63
N LYS A 59 -7.89 -2.02 14.97
CA LYS A 59 -6.49 -2.08 15.39
C LYS A 59 -5.94 -0.68 15.61
N ARG A 60 -4.92 -0.57 16.46
CA ARG A 60 -4.23 0.68 16.78
C ARG A 60 -2.80 0.60 16.30
N MET A 61 -2.26 1.76 15.91
CA MET A 61 -0.86 1.94 15.55
C MET A 61 -0.28 3.11 16.32
N GLU A 62 0.93 2.90 16.84
CA GLU A 62 1.70 3.95 17.47
C GLU A 62 2.16 4.98 16.43
N THR A 63 2.43 6.21 16.89
CA THR A 63 2.85 7.30 16.00
C THR A 63 4.06 6.92 15.14
N GLU A 64 5.08 6.27 15.72
CA GLU A 64 6.26 5.87 14.95
C GLU A 64 5.96 4.79 13.90
N GLU A 65 5.10 3.82 14.20
CA GLU A 65 4.70 2.79 13.23
C GLU A 65 3.98 3.43 12.03
N ARG A 66 3.15 4.44 12.29
CA ARG A 66 2.45 5.21 11.25
C ARG A 66 3.42 6.01 10.38
N LEU A 67 4.41 6.66 11.00
CA LEU A 67 5.41 7.46 10.29
C LEU A 67 6.38 6.58 9.48
N ASP A 68 6.73 5.41 10.00
CA ASP A 68 7.55 4.43 9.29
C ASP A 68 6.81 3.83 8.10
N LEU A 69 5.51 3.53 8.25
CA LEU A 69 4.66 3.13 7.14
C LEU A 69 4.47 4.26 6.12
N ALA A 70 4.28 5.51 6.56
CA ALA A 70 4.19 6.67 5.67
C ALA A 70 5.46 6.83 4.83
N LYS A 71 6.64 6.72 5.45
CA LYS A 71 7.92 6.72 4.74
C LYS A 71 8.01 5.57 3.75
N ALA A 72 7.67 4.35 4.17
CA ALA A 72 7.67 3.17 3.30
C ALA A 72 6.78 3.36 2.06
N LEU A 73 5.58 3.94 2.20
CA LEU A 73 4.70 4.26 1.07
C LEU A 73 5.35 5.23 0.07
N LEU A 74 6.01 6.29 0.55
CA LEU A 74 6.69 7.25 -0.33
C LEU A 74 7.89 6.62 -1.06
N LEU A 75 8.70 5.82 -0.35
CA LEU A 75 9.82 5.10 -0.98
C LEU A 75 9.30 4.12 -2.05
N THR A 76 8.22 3.40 -1.76
CA THR A 76 7.57 2.48 -2.71
C THR A 76 7.09 3.21 -3.95
N GLU A 77 6.34 4.31 -3.78
CA GLU A 77 5.77 5.09 -4.88
C GLU A 77 6.86 5.61 -5.82
N ALA A 78 7.96 6.07 -5.26
CA ALA A 78 9.12 6.55 -6.02
C ALA A 78 9.88 5.40 -6.70
N ALA A 79 10.15 4.30 -5.98
CA ALA A 79 10.90 3.17 -6.51
C ALA A 79 10.16 2.50 -7.69
N MET A 80 8.83 2.38 -7.61
CA MET A 80 8.02 1.80 -8.68
C MET A 80 8.10 2.60 -10.00
N LYS A 81 8.38 3.91 -9.95
CA LYS A 81 8.60 4.72 -11.16
C LYS A 81 9.95 4.44 -11.83
N LEU A 82 10.91 3.93 -11.06
CA LEU A 82 12.24 3.53 -11.54
C LEU A 82 12.27 2.07 -12.00
N ASP A 83 11.17 1.32 -11.83
CA ASP A 83 11.11 -0.09 -12.19
C ASP A 83 10.94 -0.26 -13.71
N PRO A 84 11.69 -1.15 -14.38
CA PRO A 84 11.53 -1.45 -15.81
C PRO A 84 10.12 -1.93 -16.21
N ARG A 85 9.31 -2.41 -15.26
CA ARG A 85 7.88 -2.73 -15.46
C ARG A 85 7.05 -1.46 -15.71
N THR A 86 7.48 -0.33 -15.17
CA THR A 86 6.84 0.99 -15.31
C THR A 86 7.51 1.81 -16.42
N ASP A 87 8.84 1.95 -16.36
CA ASP A 87 9.64 2.70 -17.33
C ASP A 87 10.90 1.93 -17.71
N LYS A 88 10.94 1.43 -18.95
CA LYS A 88 12.08 0.68 -19.49
C LYS A 88 13.34 1.53 -19.67
N ALA A 89 13.21 2.86 -19.67
CA ALA A 89 14.32 3.80 -19.80
C ALA A 89 14.87 4.28 -18.45
N ALA A 90 14.27 3.85 -17.33
CA ALA A 90 14.73 4.23 -16.00
C ALA A 90 16.17 3.75 -15.73
N ASP A 91 16.92 4.55 -14.97
CA ASP A 91 18.30 4.23 -14.58
C ASP A 91 18.33 3.01 -13.64
N PRO A 92 18.93 1.88 -14.04
CA PRO A 92 19.05 0.69 -13.19
C PRO A 92 19.81 0.97 -11.89
N ALA A 93 20.78 1.89 -11.89
CA ALA A 93 21.54 2.23 -10.69
C ALA A 93 20.67 2.99 -9.68
N ALA A 94 19.75 3.83 -10.16
CA ALA A 94 18.77 4.51 -9.32
C ALA A 94 17.81 3.52 -8.66
N LEU A 95 17.34 2.51 -9.42
CA LEU A 95 16.51 1.44 -8.86
C LEU A 95 17.24 0.65 -7.78
N GLU A 96 18.52 0.31 -7.98
CA GLU A 96 19.30 -0.40 -6.97
C GLU A 96 19.48 0.42 -5.67
N ARG A 97 19.63 1.74 -5.78
CA ARG A 97 19.63 2.64 -4.60
C ARG A 97 18.26 2.65 -3.91
N ALA A 98 17.17 2.72 -4.68
CA ALA A 98 15.81 2.68 -4.15
C ALA A 98 15.49 1.35 -3.43
N LYS A 99 15.92 0.21 -4.00
CA LYS A 99 15.78 -1.11 -3.37
C LYS A 99 16.51 -1.18 -2.03
N ARG A 100 17.72 -0.63 -1.94
CA ARG A 100 18.49 -0.57 -0.67
C ARG A 100 17.78 0.29 0.38
N ALA A 101 17.26 1.46 0.00
CA ALA A 101 16.49 2.31 0.90
C ALA A 101 15.22 1.60 1.42
N ILE A 102 14.50 0.89 0.55
CA ILE A 102 13.35 0.06 0.96
C ILE A 102 13.78 -1.06 1.91
N PHE A 103 14.88 -1.75 1.61
CA PHE A 103 15.44 -2.78 2.49
C PHE A 103 15.76 -2.20 3.87
N GLU A 104 16.48 -1.08 3.95
CA GLU A 104 16.82 -0.42 5.20
C GLU A 104 15.57 0.00 5.99
N GLN A 105 14.56 0.57 5.33
CA GLN A 105 13.30 0.94 5.98
C GLN A 105 12.56 -0.28 6.53
N PHE A 106 12.38 -1.33 5.72
CA PHE A 106 11.61 -2.51 6.13
C PHE A 106 12.35 -3.34 7.19
N HIS A 107 13.61 -3.65 6.95
CA HIS A 107 14.40 -4.48 7.86
C HIS A 107 14.76 -3.73 9.15
N THR A 108 15.34 -2.53 9.04
CA THR A 108 15.90 -1.85 10.23
C THR A 108 14.86 -1.06 11.02
N LYS A 109 13.93 -0.36 10.36
CA LYS A 109 12.93 0.46 11.06
C LYS A 109 11.68 -0.34 11.40
N MET A 110 11.10 -1.00 10.40
CA MET A 110 9.86 -1.75 10.57
C MET A 110 10.05 -3.18 11.10
N ARG A 111 11.30 -3.67 11.20
CA ARG A 111 11.65 -5.00 11.73
C ARG A 111 10.95 -6.15 10.99
N VAL A 112 10.86 -5.99 9.67
CA VAL A 112 10.40 -7.04 8.77
C VAL A 112 11.61 -7.89 8.41
N ASP A 113 11.72 -9.05 9.06
CA ASP A 113 12.83 -9.98 8.83
C ASP A 113 12.37 -11.17 8.00
N THR A 114 13.16 -11.50 6.98
CA THR A 114 13.07 -12.75 6.23
C THR A 114 14.27 -13.62 6.53
N LYS A 115 14.15 -14.93 6.28
CA LYS A 115 15.19 -15.91 6.60
C LYS A 115 16.57 -15.57 6.03
N HIS A 116 16.60 -14.96 4.85
CA HIS A 116 17.82 -14.62 4.12
C HIS A 116 18.04 -13.12 3.94
N ASN A 117 17.03 -12.29 4.25
CA ASN A 117 17.07 -10.84 4.14
C ASN A 117 17.58 -10.34 2.78
N HIS A 118 17.10 -10.97 1.69
CA HIS A 118 17.45 -10.49 0.35
C HIS A 118 16.80 -9.13 0.09
N ILE A 119 17.60 -8.18 -0.42
CA ILE A 119 17.12 -6.85 -0.82
C ILE A 119 15.97 -6.96 -1.83
N ASP A 120 16.10 -7.85 -2.82
CA ASP A 120 15.06 -8.06 -3.82
C ASP A 120 13.77 -8.64 -3.22
N THR A 121 13.86 -9.50 -2.19
CA THR A 121 12.68 -10.01 -1.49
C THR A 121 11.91 -8.86 -0.83
N HIS A 122 12.62 -8.00 -0.10
CA HIS A 122 12.03 -6.83 0.57
C HIS A 122 11.40 -5.88 -0.44
N TYR A 123 12.07 -5.65 -1.58
CA TYR A 123 11.53 -4.84 -2.65
C TYR A 123 10.25 -5.43 -3.26
N GLN A 124 10.22 -6.74 -3.54
CA GLN A 124 9.02 -7.42 -4.06
C GLN A 124 7.88 -7.37 -3.05
N MET A 125 8.14 -7.67 -1.77
CA MET A 125 7.13 -7.58 -0.72
C MET A 125 6.55 -6.18 -0.64
N CYS A 126 7.40 -5.16 -0.60
CA CYS A 126 7.02 -3.77 -0.52
C CYS A 126 6.17 -3.31 -1.72
N THR A 127 6.62 -3.59 -2.95
CA THR A 127 5.90 -3.20 -4.17
C THR A 127 4.61 -3.96 -4.41
N VAL A 128 4.40 -5.11 -3.77
CA VAL A 128 3.12 -5.85 -3.84
C VAL A 128 2.20 -5.48 -2.68
N TYR A 129 2.68 -5.47 -1.44
CA TYR A 129 1.87 -5.12 -0.25
C TYR A 129 1.48 -3.66 -0.23
N LEU A 130 2.42 -2.76 -0.55
CA LEU A 130 2.18 -1.32 -0.59
C LEU A 130 2.00 -0.78 -2.01
N GLY A 131 2.22 -1.56 -3.06
CA GLY A 131 2.06 -1.09 -4.44
C GLY A 131 0.87 -1.72 -5.13
N ARG A 132 1.14 -2.58 -6.13
CA ARG A 132 0.17 -3.10 -7.10
C ARG A 132 0.12 -4.63 -7.09
N MET A 133 -1.03 -5.19 -7.45
CA MET A 133 -1.29 -6.64 -7.48
C MET A 133 -1.88 -7.10 -8.81
N ASP A 134 -1.88 -6.23 -9.82
CA ASP A 134 -2.40 -6.52 -11.15
C ASP A 134 -1.35 -7.22 -12.02
N ALA A 135 -1.76 -7.61 -13.23
CA ALA A 135 -0.91 -8.36 -14.17
C ALA A 135 0.42 -7.67 -14.49
N ALA A 136 0.48 -6.33 -14.49
CA ALA A 136 1.72 -5.59 -14.73
C ALA A 136 2.81 -5.91 -13.68
N TRP A 137 2.42 -6.33 -12.48
CA TRP A 137 3.33 -6.59 -11.36
C TRP A 137 3.50 -8.08 -11.04
N LEU A 138 2.45 -8.88 -11.20
CA LEU A 138 2.48 -10.28 -10.76
C LEU A 138 2.62 -11.31 -11.89
N TYR A 139 2.27 -10.98 -13.13
CA TYR A 139 2.29 -11.95 -14.24
C TYR A 139 3.69 -12.56 -14.44
N PRO A 140 3.83 -13.89 -14.66
CA PRO A 140 2.77 -14.87 -14.95
C PRO A 140 2.05 -15.46 -13.73
N ARG A 141 2.32 -14.97 -12.52
CA ARG A 141 1.68 -15.43 -11.28
C ARG A 141 0.45 -14.59 -10.95
N ASN A 142 -0.45 -15.15 -10.15
CA ASN A 142 -1.43 -14.39 -9.38
C ASN A 142 -0.91 -14.15 -7.94
N ILE A 143 -1.66 -13.40 -7.12
CA ILE A 143 -1.24 -13.05 -5.74
C ILE A 143 -0.97 -14.27 -4.85
N LEU A 144 -1.71 -15.37 -5.01
CA LEU A 144 -1.51 -16.59 -4.23
C LEU A 144 -0.22 -17.28 -4.66
N GLN A 145 -0.03 -17.48 -5.96
CA GLN A 145 1.19 -18.08 -6.53
C GLN A 145 2.43 -17.22 -6.25
N TRP A 146 2.28 -15.89 -6.26
CA TRP A 146 3.35 -14.98 -5.86
C TRP A 146 3.68 -15.16 -4.38
N THR A 147 2.68 -15.26 -3.51
CA THR A 147 2.90 -15.51 -2.07
C THR A 147 3.63 -16.82 -1.83
N ASP A 148 3.20 -17.91 -2.48
CA ASP A 148 3.86 -19.22 -2.39
C ASP A 148 5.32 -19.13 -2.84
N HIS A 149 5.58 -18.45 -3.97
CA HIS A 149 6.93 -18.23 -4.46
C HIS A 149 7.81 -17.44 -3.48
N MET A 150 7.27 -16.39 -2.86
CA MET A 150 8.00 -15.62 -1.86
C MET A 150 8.36 -16.47 -0.63
N GLN A 151 7.45 -17.36 -0.19
CA GLN A 151 7.71 -18.30 0.91
C GLN A 151 8.78 -19.34 0.56
N GLU A 152 8.86 -19.76 -0.69
CA GLU A 152 9.90 -20.67 -1.16
C GLU A 152 11.28 -19.99 -1.24
N VAL A 153 11.32 -18.74 -1.71
CA VAL A 153 12.56 -17.99 -1.94
C VAL A 153 13.17 -17.47 -0.64
N ASP A 154 12.38 -16.77 0.17
CA ASP A 154 12.87 -16.09 1.35
C ASP A 154 11.71 -15.82 2.34
N PRO A 155 11.33 -16.82 3.14
CA PRO A 155 10.14 -16.75 3.99
C PRO A 155 10.32 -15.73 5.13
N ILE A 156 9.20 -15.10 5.52
CA ILE A 156 9.14 -14.21 6.69
C ILE A 156 9.40 -15.02 7.95
N GLU A 157 10.34 -14.57 8.78
CA GLU A 157 10.78 -15.32 9.97
C GLU A 157 9.82 -15.17 11.15
N SER A 158 9.36 -13.94 11.42
CA SER A 158 8.47 -13.65 12.55
C SER A 158 7.36 -12.70 12.17
N ILE A 159 6.12 -13.17 12.32
CA ILE A 159 4.90 -12.38 12.13
C ILE A 159 4.63 -11.47 13.36
N LYS A 160 5.12 -11.84 14.54
CA LYS A 160 4.78 -11.16 15.80
C LYS A 160 5.36 -9.75 15.90
N THR A 161 6.47 -9.48 15.23
CA THR A 161 7.11 -8.16 15.21
C THR A 161 6.46 -7.19 14.23
N ILE A 162 5.57 -7.70 13.37
CA ILE A 162 4.98 -6.99 12.24
C ILE A 162 3.45 -7.06 12.22
N GLU A 163 2.82 -7.31 13.37
CA GLU A 163 1.37 -7.53 13.46
C GLU A 163 0.59 -6.37 12.83
N TYR A 164 0.95 -5.11 13.10
CA TYR A 164 0.28 -3.96 12.52
C TYR A 164 0.37 -3.94 10.98
N MET A 165 1.54 -4.25 10.42
CA MET A 165 1.74 -4.27 8.97
C MET A 165 0.92 -5.40 8.34
N VAL A 166 0.84 -6.56 9.00
CA VAL A 166 0.00 -7.67 8.54
C VAL A 166 -1.47 -7.24 8.55
N MET A 167 -1.95 -6.57 9.59
CA MET A 167 -3.34 -6.08 9.64
C MET A 167 -3.64 -4.99 8.61
N VAL A 168 -2.71 -4.05 8.38
CA VAL A 168 -2.82 -3.05 7.30
C VAL A 168 -2.82 -3.72 5.94
N ASN A 169 -1.94 -4.69 5.71
CA ASN A 169 -1.90 -5.43 4.45
C ASN A 169 -3.17 -6.26 4.25
N THR A 170 -3.68 -6.94 5.27
CA THR A 170 -4.93 -7.72 5.20
C THR A 170 -6.13 -6.84 4.85
N SER A 171 -6.30 -5.71 5.55
CA SER A 171 -7.40 -4.77 5.28
C SER A 171 -7.30 -4.19 3.86
N THR A 172 -6.11 -3.73 3.46
CA THR A 172 -5.91 -3.16 2.12
C THR A 172 -5.95 -4.21 1.01
N LEU A 173 -5.60 -5.48 1.27
CA LEU A 173 -5.73 -6.58 0.31
C LEU A 173 -7.20 -6.80 -0.06
N MET A 174 -8.13 -6.68 0.90
CA MET A 174 -9.56 -6.78 0.62
C MET A 174 -10.06 -5.61 -0.22
N LEU A 175 -9.66 -4.38 0.12
CA LEU A 175 -10.03 -3.18 -0.65
C LEU A 175 -9.46 -3.20 -2.07
N ARG A 176 -8.20 -3.60 -2.20
CA ARG A 176 -7.53 -3.73 -3.50
C ARG A 176 -8.08 -4.91 -4.30
N GLY A 177 -8.40 -6.02 -3.64
CA GLY A 177 -9.08 -7.17 -4.26
C GLY A 177 -10.48 -6.84 -4.78
N LEU A 178 -11.23 -6.00 -4.07
CA LEU A 178 -12.47 -5.41 -4.58
C LEU A 178 -12.20 -4.55 -5.83
N GLY A 179 -11.14 -3.73 -5.80
CA GLY A 179 -10.66 -2.99 -6.96
C GLY A 179 -10.35 -3.88 -8.16
N GLU A 180 -9.61 -4.98 -7.97
CA GLU A 180 -9.32 -5.97 -9.01
C GLU A 180 -10.61 -6.58 -9.60
N MET A 181 -11.56 -6.97 -8.74
CA MET A 181 -12.86 -7.52 -9.17
C MET A 181 -13.67 -6.52 -9.99
N LEU A 182 -13.61 -5.24 -9.65
CA LEU A 182 -14.27 -4.14 -10.37
C LEU A 182 -13.45 -3.60 -11.56
N GLN A 183 -12.28 -4.19 -11.85
CA GLN A 183 -11.33 -3.72 -12.88
C GLN A 183 -10.86 -2.27 -12.65
N GLN A 184 -10.75 -1.87 -11.37
CA GLN A 184 -10.29 -0.57 -10.89
C GLN A 184 -8.99 -0.73 -10.08
N TYR A 185 -7.91 -1.02 -10.80
CA TYR A 185 -6.58 -1.24 -10.21
C TYR A 185 -6.03 0.04 -9.57
N ARG A 186 -5.46 -0.08 -8.37
CA ARG A 186 -4.77 1.01 -7.68
C ARG A 186 -3.46 0.54 -7.08
N SER A 187 -2.48 1.43 -7.12
CA SER A 187 -1.30 1.34 -6.27
C SER A 187 -1.65 1.93 -4.91
N LEU A 188 -1.49 1.17 -3.82
CA LEU A 188 -1.77 1.68 -2.48
C LEU A 188 -0.86 2.87 -2.15
N ALA A 189 0.43 2.75 -2.48
CA ALA A 189 1.44 3.79 -2.31
C ALA A 189 1.07 5.07 -3.04
N THR A 190 0.51 4.97 -4.25
CA THR A 190 0.02 6.14 -4.98
C THR A 190 -1.25 6.72 -4.35
N ALA A 191 -2.20 5.87 -3.97
CA ALA A 191 -3.47 6.31 -3.38
C ALA A 191 -3.27 6.99 -2.02
N TRP A 192 -2.35 6.48 -1.19
CA TRP A 192 -2.09 6.98 0.16
C TRP A 192 -0.99 8.03 0.21
N LYS A 193 -0.28 8.29 -0.88
CA LYS A 193 0.80 9.29 -0.93
C LYS A 193 0.41 10.66 -0.35
N PRO A 194 -0.73 11.28 -0.71
CA PRO A 194 -1.11 12.59 -0.15
C PRO A 194 -1.26 12.56 1.38
N ILE A 195 -1.76 11.44 1.91
CA ILE A 195 -1.99 11.23 3.35
C ILE A 195 -0.66 10.96 4.07
N ALA A 196 0.22 10.16 3.47
CA ALA A 196 1.57 9.89 3.96
C ALA A 196 2.42 11.17 4.02
N GLU A 197 2.37 11.98 2.96
CA GLU A 197 3.02 13.30 2.93
C GLU A 197 2.51 14.21 4.03
N ARG A 198 1.18 14.24 4.25
CA ARG A 198 0.57 15.01 5.34
C ARG A 198 1.09 14.54 6.70
N ALA A 199 1.05 13.24 7.00
CA ALA A 199 1.54 12.69 8.26
C ALA A 199 3.02 13.02 8.52
N LEU A 200 3.87 12.83 7.51
CA LEU A 200 5.30 13.13 7.61
C LEU A 200 5.57 14.64 7.74
N ARG A 201 4.78 15.49 7.08
CA ARG A 201 4.90 16.95 7.16
C ARG A 201 4.52 17.47 8.55
N GLU A 202 3.41 16.98 9.10
CA GLU A 202 2.97 17.31 10.47
C GLU A 202 4.02 16.86 11.52
N ALA A 203 4.73 15.76 11.26
CA ALA A 203 5.83 15.27 12.10
C ALA A 203 7.21 15.91 11.79
N GLY A 204 7.32 16.80 10.79
CA GLY A 204 8.58 17.45 10.41
C GLY A 204 9.61 16.51 9.73
N ARG A 205 9.19 15.36 9.22
CA ARG A 205 10.05 14.32 8.60
C ARG A 205 9.99 14.28 7.07
N LEU A 206 9.05 14.98 6.44
CA LEU A 206 8.82 14.89 4.99
C LEU A 206 10.06 15.28 4.16
N ALA A 207 10.71 16.40 4.51
CA ALA A 207 11.84 16.92 3.74
C ALA A 207 13.05 15.95 3.72
N GLU A 208 13.27 15.20 4.81
CA GLU A 208 14.31 14.16 4.87
C GLU A 208 14.00 13.02 3.89
N VAL A 209 12.74 12.57 3.84
CA VAL A 209 12.30 11.49 2.94
C VAL A 209 12.39 11.92 1.47
N GLU A 210 12.00 13.15 1.16
CA GLU A 210 12.12 13.71 -0.20
C GLU A 210 13.59 13.84 -0.64
N ALA A 211 14.46 14.28 0.26
CA ALA A 211 15.90 14.37 0.00
C ALA A 211 16.52 12.98 -0.23
N GLU A 212 16.12 11.97 0.55
CA GLU A 212 16.54 10.58 0.35
C GLU A 212 16.13 10.07 -1.03
N ILE A 213 14.86 10.24 -1.43
CA ILE A 213 14.35 9.83 -2.74
C ILE A 213 15.11 10.55 -3.87
N ALA A 214 15.33 11.86 -3.74
CA ALA A 214 16.05 12.64 -4.73
C ALA A 214 17.51 12.17 -4.90
N SER A 215 18.14 11.72 -3.81
CA SER A 215 19.52 11.22 -3.84
C SER A 215 19.70 9.99 -4.73
N TRP A 216 18.64 9.23 -5.01
CA TRP A 216 18.71 8.06 -5.86
C TRP A 216 19.00 8.40 -7.32
N SER A 217 18.78 9.63 -7.78
CA SER A 217 19.07 10.04 -9.15
C SER A 217 20.44 10.71 -9.31
N VAL A 218 21.16 10.95 -8.21
CA VAL A 218 22.48 11.58 -8.23
C VAL A 218 23.51 10.54 -8.63
N GLN A 219 24.23 10.79 -9.72
CA GLN A 219 25.38 9.99 -10.12
C GLN A 219 26.54 10.28 -9.16
N THR A 220 26.91 9.30 -8.34
CA THR A 220 28.15 9.31 -7.55
C THR A 220 29.34 8.85 -8.38
#